data_AF-A0A9W6EX84-F1
#
_entry.id   AF-A0A9W6EX84-F1
#
_cell.length_a   1.000
_cell.length_b   1.000
_cell.length_c   1.000
_cell.angle_alpha   90.00
_cell.angle_beta   90.00
_cell.angle_gamma   90.00
#
_symmetry.space_group_name_H-M   'P 1'
#
loop_
_entity.id
_entity.type
_entity.pdbx_description
1 polymer ?
#
loop_
_entity_poly.entity_id
_entity_poly.type
_entity_poly.pdbx_seq_one_letter_code
_entity_poly.pdbx_strand_id
1 'polypeptide(L)'
;MDWMQLSDPLPPGALDGVEVAVGAKNEACDTVCAQRMKRCSADHLRWLNSCDRLREHFGCEAGCEEVAGLGPSYVDGNAPKAERPAMCFAQPLGSASLSCSTHEDNHVMLCPCV
;
A
#
# COMPACT_ATOMS: atom_id res chain seq x y z
N MET A 1 -3.01 -18.14 20.46
CA MET A 1 -2.22 -18.15 19.21
C MET A 1 -3.22 -17.97 18.09
N ASP A 2 -3.59 -16.72 17.82
CA ASP A 2 -4.61 -16.35 16.84
C ASP A 2 -3.86 -15.79 15.63
N TRP A 3 -3.56 -16.64 14.65
CA TRP A 3 -2.68 -16.31 13.50
C TRP A 3 -3.46 -16.30 12.18
N MET A 4 -4.74 -15.93 12.20
CA MET A 4 -5.55 -15.75 10.99
C MET A 4 -6.62 -14.65 11.19
N GLN A 5 -6.27 -13.55 11.86
CA GLN A 5 -7.12 -12.36 11.81
C GLN A 5 -6.96 -11.70 10.45
N LEU A 6 -7.85 -12.06 9.53
CA LEU A 6 -8.14 -11.25 8.36
C LEU A 6 -8.55 -9.85 8.85
N SER A 7 -8.12 -8.83 8.12
CA SER A 7 -8.57 -7.46 8.32
C SER A 7 -10.09 -7.38 8.18
N ASP A 8 -10.71 -6.52 8.98
CA ASP A 8 -12.14 -6.32 8.95
C ASP A 8 -12.60 -5.93 7.54
N PRO A 9 -13.80 -6.36 7.11
CA PRO A 9 -14.39 -5.90 5.87
C PRO A 9 -14.46 -4.37 5.82
N LEU A 10 -14.21 -3.79 4.64
CA LEU A 10 -14.36 -2.36 4.47
C LEU A 10 -15.83 -1.95 4.73
N PRO A 11 -16.06 -0.80 5.40
CA PRO A 11 -17.40 -0.25 5.50
C PRO A 11 -18.01 -0.02 4.10
N PRO A 12 -19.34 -0.12 3.95
CA PRO A 12 -20.00 0.25 2.70
C PRO A 12 -19.61 1.67 2.26
N GLY A 13 -19.25 1.82 0.98
CA GLY A 13 -18.85 3.09 0.39
C GLY A 13 -17.47 3.60 0.79
N ALA A 14 -16.66 2.82 1.52
CA ALA A 14 -15.33 3.26 1.96
C ALA A 14 -14.36 3.63 0.82
N LEU A 15 -14.60 3.14 -0.40
CA LEU A 15 -13.81 3.43 -1.60
C LEU A 15 -14.68 3.97 -2.75
N ASP A 16 -15.88 4.49 -2.48
CA ASP A 16 -16.74 5.05 -3.52
C ASP A 16 -16.09 6.25 -4.20
N GLY A 17 -15.98 6.21 -5.53
CA GLY A 17 -15.31 7.25 -6.32
C GLY A 17 -13.78 7.25 -6.20
N VAL A 18 -13.19 6.27 -5.50
CA VAL A 18 -11.74 6.10 -5.38
C VAL A 18 -11.24 5.14 -6.44
N GLU A 19 -10.33 5.61 -7.30
CA GLU A 19 -9.57 4.74 -8.19
C GLU A 19 -8.37 4.18 -7.44
N VAL A 20 -8.32 2.86 -7.24
CA VAL A 20 -7.15 2.19 -6.65
C VAL A 20 -6.14 1.91 -7.75
N ALA A 21 -4.96 2.50 -7.63
CA ALA A 21 -3.90 2.48 -8.63
C ALA A 21 -2.62 1.84 -8.08
N VAL A 22 -1.95 1.06 -8.91
CA VAL A 22 -0.59 0.57 -8.65
C VAL A 22 0.40 1.51 -9.36
N GLY A 23 1.40 1.98 -8.63
CA GLY A 23 2.47 2.84 -9.15
C GLY A 23 3.58 2.07 -9.87
N ALA A 24 4.56 2.81 -10.40
CA ALA A 24 5.85 2.23 -10.76
C ALA A 24 6.76 2.10 -9.52
N LYS A 25 7.91 1.44 -9.71
CA LYS A 25 8.98 1.42 -8.71
C LYS A 25 9.43 2.84 -8.36
N ASN A 26 9.68 3.08 -7.07
CA ASN A 26 10.17 4.36 -6.55
C ASN A 26 9.21 5.55 -6.83
N GLU A 27 7.91 5.27 -7.03
CA GLU A 27 6.93 6.27 -7.36
C GLU A 27 5.98 6.52 -6.19
N ALA A 28 5.93 7.78 -5.73
CA ALA A 28 4.98 8.20 -4.70
C ALA A 28 3.55 8.30 -5.24
N CYS A 29 2.56 8.09 -4.38
CA CYS A 29 1.15 8.13 -4.78
C CYS A 29 0.69 9.47 -5.35
N ASP A 30 1.29 10.58 -4.93
CA ASP A 30 1.03 11.89 -5.55
C ASP A 30 1.31 11.88 -7.06
N THR A 31 2.42 11.27 -7.47
CA THR A 31 2.81 11.14 -8.87
C THR A 31 1.89 10.16 -9.61
N VAL A 32 1.62 8.99 -9.01
CA VAL A 32 0.72 7.97 -9.58
C VAL A 32 -0.66 8.56 -9.89
N CYS A 33 -1.23 9.31 -8.95
CA CYS A 33 -2.55 9.89 -9.13
C CYS A 33 -2.54 11.08 -10.08
N ALA A 34 -1.49 11.91 -10.09
CA ALA A 34 -1.36 13.02 -11.03
C ALA A 34 -1.36 12.55 -12.49
N GLN A 35 -0.71 11.42 -12.81
CA GLN A 35 -0.72 10.81 -14.14
C GLN A 35 -2.12 10.39 -14.61
N ARG A 36 -3.05 10.19 -13.66
CA ARG A 36 -4.46 9.85 -13.90
C ARG A 36 -5.37 11.07 -13.88
N MET A 37 -4.81 12.28 -13.86
CA MET A 37 -5.54 13.54 -13.68
C MET A 37 -6.36 13.58 -12.38
N LYS A 38 -5.87 12.91 -11.34
CA LYS A 38 -6.49 12.75 -10.02
C LYS A 38 -5.55 13.21 -8.91
N ARG A 39 -6.02 13.24 -7.67
CA ARG A 39 -5.19 13.52 -6.49
C ARG A 39 -5.13 12.29 -5.57
N CYS A 40 -3.99 12.08 -4.92
CA CYS A 40 -3.91 11.07 -3.87
C CYS A 40 -4.75 11.49 -2.66
N SER A 41 -5.46 10.54 -2.05
CA SER A 41 -6.23 10.77 -0.84
C SER A 41 -5.61 10.06 0.37
N ALA A 42 -4.94 10.82 1.24
CA ALA A 42 -4.34 10.28 2.47
C ALA A 42 -5.38 9.62 3.39
N ASP A 43 -6.62 10.14 3.43
CA ASP A 43 -7.71 9.57 4.24
C ASP A 43 -8.12 8.16 3.79
N HIS A 44 -7.97 7.87 2.50
CA HIS A 44 -8.28 6.56 1.92
C HIS A 44 -7.10 5.59 1.94
N LEU A 45 -5.86 6.06 2.18
CA LEU A 45 -4.70 5.16 2.33
C LEU A 45 -4.93 4.14 3.43
N ARG A 46 -5.61 4.53 4.51
CA ARG A 46 -5.95 3.63 5.63
C ARG A 46 -6.76 2.40 5.20
N TRP A 47 -7.57 2.53 4.14
CA TRP A 47 -8.40 1.43 3.63
C TRP A 47 -7.63 0.46 2.74
N LEU A 48 -6.51 0.91 2.18
CA LEU A 48 -5.60 0.08 1.39
C LEU A 48 -4.47 -0.50 2.26
N ASN A 49 -4.32 0.00 3.48
CA ASN A 49 -3.25 -0.32 4.40
C ASN A 49 -3.56 -1.54 5.27
N SER A 50 -3.75 -2.69 4.63
CA SER A 50 -3.74 -3.99 5.29
C SER A 50 -3.11 -5.04 4.39
N CYS A 51 -2.59 -6.11 4.99
CA CYS A 51 -1.99 -7.20 4.23
C CYS A 51 -2.99 -7.89 3.29
N ASP A 52 -4.27 -7.97 3.65
CA ASP A 52 -5.27 -8.59 2.77
C ASP A 52 -5.55 -7.69 1.58
N ARG A 53 -5.62 -6.37 1.78
CA ARG A 53 -5.79 -5.40 0.70
C ARG A 53 -4.60 -5.40 -0.24
N LEU A 54 -3.38 -5.48 0.28
CA LEU A 54 -2.18 -5.60 -0.54
C LEU A 54 -2.19 -6.89 -1.37
N ARG A 55 -2.64 -8.02 -0.80
CA ARG A 55 -2.75 -9.30 -1.51
C ARG A 55 -3.83 -9.33 -2.61
N GLU A 56 -4.79 -8.41 -2.57
CA GLU A 56 -5.76 -8.25 -3.67
C GLU A 56 -5.11 -7.65 -4.93
N HIS A 57 -3.98 -6.94 -4.78
CA HIS A 57 -3.30 -6.22 -5.86
C HIS A 57 -1.89 -6.75 -6.17
N PHE A 58 -1.24 -7.41 -5.22
CA PHE A 58 0.12 -7.94 -5.31
C PHE A 58 0.17 -9.42 -4.91
N GLY A 59 1.17 -10.15 -5.41
CA GLY A 59 1.38 -11.54 -5.02
C GLY A 59 1.81 -11.71 -3.56
N CYS A 60 2.57 -10.74 -3.02
CA CYS A 60 3.16 -10.78 -1.67
C CYS A 60 3.80 -12.15 -1.34
N GLU A 61 4.51 -12.74 -2.30
CA GLU A 61 4.95 -14.14 -2.28
C GLU A 61 5.91 -14.44 -1.13
N ALA A 62 6.66 -13.43 -0.67
CA ALA A 62 7.58 -13.55 0.46
C ALA A 62 6.93 -13.22 1.81
N GLY A 63 5.64 -12.88 1.82
CA GLY A 63 4.87 -12.55 3.02
C GLY A 63 4.40 -11.09 3.05
N CYS A 64 3.79 -10.72 4.17
CA CYS A 64 3.37 -9.35 4.44
C CYS A 64 3.56 -9.00 5.91
N GLU A 65 4.05 -7.80 6.18
CA GLU A 65 4.33 -7.30 7.53
C GLU A 65 3.83 -5.87 7.73
N GLU A 66 3.60 -5.51 9.00
CA GLU A 66 3.31 -4.14 9.39
C GLU A 66 4.59 -3.44 9.88
N VAL A 67 5.02 -2.39 9.18
CA VAL A 67 6.24 -1.62 9.48
C VAL A 67 5.92 -0.12 9.49
N ALA A 68 6.30 0.57 10.56
CA ALA A 68 6.07 2.01 10.70
C ALA A 68 6.90 2.82 9.70
N GLY A 69 6.32 3.88 9.14
CA GLY A 69 7.00 4.79 8.20
C GLY A 69 6.91 4.37 6.74
N LEU A 70 6.52 3.13 6.47
CA LEU A 70 6.18 2.67 5.12
C LEU A 70 4.69 2.91 4.83
N GLY A 71 4.36 3.07 3.55
CA GLY A 71 2.97 3.02 3.08
C GLY A 71 2.58 1.63 2.56
N PRO A 72 1.32 1.43 2.15
CA PRO A 72 0.86 0.20 1.52
C PRO A 72 1.67 -0.05 0.25
N SER A 73 2.60 -1.00 0.32
CA SER A 73 3.59 -1.20 -0.73
C SER A 73 3.97 -2.66 -0.93
N TYR A 74 4.52 -2.95 -2.10
CA TYR A 74 5.13 -4.22 -2.49
C TYR A 74 6.57 -3.97 -2.91
N VAL A 75 7.51 -4.81 -2.48
CA VAL A 75 8.89 -4.75 -2.94
C VAL A 75 9.01 -5.51 -4.25
N ASP A 76 9.49 -4.85 -5.30
CA ASP A 76 9.75 -5.44 -6.60
C ASP A 76 10.46 -6.80 -6.48
N GLY A 77 9.97 -7.82 -7.18
CA GLY A 77 10.50 -9.18 -7.08
C GLY A 77 11.97 -9.32 -7.52
N ASN A 78 12.48 -8.32 -8.26
CA ASN A 78 13.88 -8.25 -8.68
C ASN A 78 14.75 -7.36 -7.77
N ALA A 79 14.22 -6.86 -6.66
CA ALA A 79 14.98 -6.07 -5.70
C ALA A 79 16.11 -6.89 -5.04
N PRO A 80 17.17 -6.24 -4.54
CA PRO A 80 18.21 -6.92 -3.79
C PRO A 80 17.64 -7.70 -2.60
N LYS A 81 18.20 -8.89 -2.33
CA LYS A 81 17.73 -9.76 -1.23
C LYS A 81 17.64 -9.05 0.13
N ALA A 82 18.54 -8.10 0.38
CA ALA A 82 18.56 -7.32 1.62
C ALA A 82 17.31 -6.45 1.80
N GLU A 83 16.65 -6.06 0.71
CA GLU A 83 15.42 -5.25 0.70
C GLU A 83 14.15 -6.11 0.70
N ARG A 84 14.31 -7.44 0.79
CA ARG A 84 13.22 -8.41 0.94
C ARG A 84 12.25 -8.40 -0.27
N PRO A 85 12.73 -8.77 -1.47
CA PRO A 85 11.89 -8.78 -2.68
C PRO A 85 10.64 -9.64 -2.50
N ALA A 86 9.57 -9.25 -3.20
CA ALA A 86 8.25 -9.90 -3.16
C ALA A 86 7.53 -9.85 -1.79
N MET A 87 8.01 -9.05 -0.84
CA MET A 87 7.28 -8.73 0.40
C MET A 87 6.27 -7.62 0.19
N CYS A 88 5.18 -7.66 0.94
CA CYS A 88 4.27 -6.52 1.11
C CYS A 88 4.46 -5.86 2.48
N PHE A 89 4.27 -4.56 2.54
CA PHE A 89 4.32 -3.79 3.78
C PHE A 89 3.06 -2.95 3.93
N ALA A 90 2.38 -3.13 5.06
CA ALA A 90 1.39 -2.20 5.57
C ALA A 90 1.98 -1.43 6.75
N GLN A 91 1.28 -0.41 7.22
CA GLN A 91 1.67 0.37 8.38
C GLN A 91 0.84 -0.03 9.62
N PRO A 92 1.42 -0.15 10.83
CA PRO A 92 0.64 -0.41 12.04
C PRO A 92 -0.40 0.69 12.30
N LEU A 93 -1.64 0.28 12.62
CA LEU A 93 -2.72 1.19 12.98
C LEU A 93 -2.33 2.02 14.22
N GLY A 94 -2.40 3.34 14.12
CA GLY A 94 -2.06 4.27 15.23
C GLY A 94 -0.60 4.77 15.24
N SER A 95 0.22 4.39 14.27
CA SER A 95 1.52 5.04 13.99
C SER A 95 1.34 6.33 13.14
N ALA A 96 2.43 6.96 12.70
CA ALA A 96 2.42 8.23 11.96
C ALA A 96 1.41 8.23 10.79
N SER A 97 0.88 9.40 10.43
CA SER A 97 -0.10 9.51 9.34
C SER A 97 0.47 8.98 8.03
N LEU A 98 -0.23 8.03 7.39
CA LEU A 98 0.04 7.58 6.03
C LEU A 98 0.13 8.80 5.09
N SER A 99 1.18 8.88 4.29
CA SER A 99 1.43 10.01 3.40
C SER A 99 1.41 9.58 1.94
N CYS A 100 0.83 10.45 1.10
CA CYS A 100 0.85 10.31 -0.36
C CYS A 100 2.23 10.53 -0.98
N SER A 101 3.14 11.19 -0.24
CA SER A 101 4.50 11.48 -0.68
C SER A 101 5.49 10.37 -0.31
N THR A 102 5.09 9.40 0.52
CA THR A 102 5.95 8.28 0.91
C THR A 102 6.26 7.42 -0.31
N HIS A 103 7.54 7.14 -0.49
CA HIS A 103 8.08 6.22 -1.49
C HIS A 103 9.41 5.69 -0.95
N GLU A 104 9.79 4.52 -1.40
CA GLU A 104 11.07 3.89 -1.10
C GLU A 104 11.62 3.29 -2.38
N ASP A 105 12.96 3.20 -2.47
CA ASP A 105 13.61 2.53 -3.58
C ASP A 105 13.12 1.09 -3.69
N ASN A 106 12.90 0.62 -4.92
CA ASN A 106 12.37 -0.71 -5.24
C ASN A 106 10.97 -1.05 -4.71
N HIS A 107 10.30 -0.14 -3.98
CA HIS A 107 8.91 -0.32 -3.60
C HIS A 107 7.98 0.14 -4.72
N VAL A 108 6.85 -0.53 -4.82
CA VAL A 108 5.69 -0.21 -5.67
C VAL A 108 4.53 0.10 -4.74
N MET A 109 3.95 1.30 -4.88
CA MET A 109 2.90 1.80 -3.99
C MET A 109 1.49 1.44 -4.47
N LEU A 110 0.59 1.14 -3.53
CA LEU A 110 -0.85 1.03 -3.77
C LEU A 110 -1.55 2.33 -3.35
N CYS A 111 -2.15 3.01 -4.31
CA CYS A 111 -2.52 4.42 -4.20
C CYS A 111 -4.02 4.66 -4.39
N PRO A 112 -4.69 5.40 -3.50
CA PRO A 112 -6.07 5.84 -3.67
C PRO A 112 -6.13 7.18 -4.39
N CYS A 113 -6.61 7.19 -5.64
CA CYS A 113 -6.70 8.36 -6.49
C CYS A 113 -8.15 8.84 -6.63
N VAL A 114 -8.41 10.09 -6.25
CA VAL A 114 -9.74 10.73 -6.36
C VAL A 114 -9.76 11.81 -7.44
#